data_AF-A0A9P8J074-F1
#
_entry.id   AF-A0A9P8J074-F1
#
_cell.length_a   1.000
_cell.length_b   1.000
_cell.length_c   1.000
_cell.angle_alpha   90.00
_cell.angle_beta   90.00
_cell.angle_gamma   90.00
#
_symmetry.space_group_name_H-M   'P 1'
#
loop_
_entity.id
_entity.type
_entity.pdbx_description
1 polymer ?
#
loop_
_entity_poly.entity_id
_entity_poly.type
_entity_poly.pdbx_seq_one_letter_code
_entity_poly.pdbx_strand_id
1 'polypeptide(L)'
;MDDTQHRGFDALPNELLYDILSSFTTKHVLTFAPVSRRFHSICVRILQNRLTVAATLLDHILMLELYPPSARLTAGKLFCTSLGTSLLDEESLGSIPDVARIGHLGKAVYSKFRPQHQEVRRPSIKHPAGDIPGSRTHPSSADPSVHAHDAESNLVSQQVSLDADELFTQLIATLMLVKPGPRPDTILTAVEVCEGTIRVWRDWLSKQNEANVDSTSPCSSADDPSILWVNTADHAVGVKFRVKERKWKRDIPVLISADEEVAVSYTVELEEVVLRTSHLLFMVEESLREQYEPLSRQLYLRPV
;
A
#
# COMPACT_ATOMS: atom_id res chain seq x y z
N MET A 1 4.67 -50.77 32.26
CA MET A 1 3.83 -49.58 32.04
C MET A 1 4.80 -48.42 32.12
N ASP A 2 5.40 -48.07 30.98
CA ASP A 2 6.50 -47.11 30.95
C ASP A 2 5.93 -45.70 31.01
N ASP A 3 6.06 -45.07 32.17
CA ASP A 3 6.05 -43.61 32.29
C ASP A 3 7.25 -43.08 31.49
N THR A 4 7.03 -42.79 30.21
CA THR A 4 8.00 -42.01 29.42
C THR A 4 8.05 -40.61 30.03
N GLN A 5 8.91 -40.42 31.02
CA GLN A 5 9.20 -39.14 31.63
C GLN A 5 9.68 -38.20 30.52
N HIS A 6 8.79 -37.36 29.99
CA HIS A 6 9.16 -36.34 29.02
C HIS A 6 10.21 -35.45 29.69
N ARG A 7 11.38 -35.33 29.06
CA ARG A 7 12.49 -34.48 29.51
C ARG A 7 12.83 -33.50 28.40
N GLY A 8 13.29 -32.30 28.76
CA GLY A 8 13.61 -31.25 27.80
C GLY A 8 12.38 -30.52 27.26
N PHE A 9 12.46 -30.03 26.01
CA PHE A 9 11.43 -29.18 25.40
C PHE A 9 10.06 -29.86 25.25
N ASP A 10 10.02 -31.18 25.15
CA ASP A 10 8.77 -31.96 25.03
C ASP A 10 7.95 -31.97 26.33
N ALA A 11 8.59 -31.72 27.47
CA ALA A 11 7.92 -31.60 28.77
C ALA A 11 7.38 -30.20 29.06
N LEU A 12 7.80 -29.20 28.27
CA LEU A 12 7.43 -27.81 28.49
C LEU A 12 5.96 -27.60 28.13
N PRO A 13 5.17 -26.81 28.88
CA PRO A 13 3.84 -26.37 28.45
C PRO A 13 3.86 -25.57 27.14
N ASN A 14 2.74 -25.55 26.40
CA ASN A 14 2.64 -24.84 25.12
C ASN A 14 2.78 -23.33 25.27
N GLU A 15 2.35 -22.80 26.41
CA GLU A 15 2.38 -21.39 26.76
C GLU A 15 3.81 -20.91 26.91
N LEU A 16 4.64 -21.67 27.63
CA LEU A 16 6.06 -21.34 27.79
C LEU A 16 6.82 -21.50 26.48
N LEU A 17 6.48 -22.51 25.67
CA LEU A 17 7.09 -22.68 24.35
C LEU A 17 6.70 -21.54 23.41
N TYR A 18 5.44 -21.09 23.43
CA TYR A 18 4.98 -19.92 22.70
C TYR A 18 5.73 -18.66 23.14
N ASP A 19 5.83 -18.41 24.45
CA ASP A 19 6.49 -17.23 25.00
C ASP A 19 7.98 -17.17 24.61
N ILE A 20 8.71 -18.28 24.80
CA ILE A 20 10.11 -18.41 24.37
C ILE A 20 10.25 -18.13 22.87
N LEU A 21 9.46 -18.80 22.02
CA LEU A 21 9.55 -18.62 20.57
C LEU A 21 9.14 -17.21 20.13
N SER A 22 8.21 -16.56 20.85
CA SER A 22 7.74 -15.21 20.54
C SER A 22 8.81 -14.13 20.75
N SER A 23 9.91 -14.44 21.44
CA SER A 23 11.06 -13.53 21.59
C SER A 23 11.97 -13.48 20.36
N PHE A 24 11.91 -14.46 19.45
CA PHE A 24 12.76 -14.52 18.26
C PHE A 24 12.15 -13.75 17.09
N THR A 25 12.97 -13.26 16.14
CA THR A 25 12.43 -12.62 14.92
C THR A 25 11.59 -13.60 14.08
N THR A 26 10.69 -13.11 13.24
CA THR A 26 9.79 -14.00 12.47
C THR A 26 10.59 -14.98 11.60
N LYS A 27 11.70 -14.53 11.01
CA LYS A 27 12.61 -15.39 10.24
C LYS A 27 13.12 -16.58 11.07
N HIS A 28 13.51 -16.36 12.33
CA HIS A 28 14.01 -17.43 13.19
C HIS A 28 12.89 -18.34 13.67
N VAL A 29 11.73 -17.78 14.04
CA VAL A 29 10.55 -18.58 14.43
C VAL A 29 10.20 -19.60 13.33
N LEU A 30 10.19 -19.18 12.07
CA LEU A 30 9.87 -20.05 10.94
C LEU A 30 10.85 -21.22 10.74
N THR A 31 12.09 -21.11 11.22
CA THR A 31 13.06 -22.22 11.16
C THR A 31 12.74 -23.37 12.11
N PHE A 32 11.93 -23.13 13.15
CA PHE A 32 11.49 -24.16 14.10
C PHE A 32 10.25 -24.92 13.61
N ALA A 33 9.49 -24.35 12.68
CA ALA A 33 8.28 -24.96 12.14
C ALA A 33 8.46 -26.42 11.64
N PRO A 34 9.54 -26.79 10.92
CA PRO A 34 9.72 -28.17 10.44
C PRO A 34 10.17 -29.18 11.52
N VAL A 35 10.49 -28.73 12.75
CA VAL A 35 11.07 -29.62 13.79
C VAL A 35 10.06 -30.65 14.29
N SER A 36 8.83 -30.23 14.57
CA SER A 36 7.74 -31.11 14.99
C SER A 36 6.37 -30.48 14.72
N ARG A 37 5.30 -31.28 14.73
CA ARG A 37 3.92 -30.76 14.59
C ARG A 37 3.56 -29.75 15.68
N ARG A 38 4.12 -29.93 16.89
CA ARG A 38 3.91 -29.02 18.02
C ARG A 38 4.57 -27.67 17.76
N PHE A 39 5.84 -27.66 17.33
CA PHE A 39 6.52 -26.44 16.93
C PHE A 39 5.82 -25.77 15.74
N HIS A 40 5.40 -26.54 14.74
CA HIS A 40 4.63 -26.05 13.59
C HIS A 40 3.39 -25.26 14.05
N SER A 41 2.52 -25.87 14.87
CA SER A 41 1.30 -25.23 15.36
C SER A 41 1.57 -23.94 16.14
N ILE A 42 2.61 -23.93 16.99
CA ILE A 42 2.99 -22.74 17.75
C ILE A 42 3.55 -21.65 16.82
N CYS A 43 4.38 -22.02 15.84
CA CYS A 43 4.93 -21.07 14.86
C CYS A 43 3.82 -20.45 14.00
N VAL A 44 2.83 -21.23 13.57
CA VAL A 44 1.63 -20.72 12.86
C VAL A 44 0.92 -19.67 13.71
N ARG A 45 0.67 -19.96 14.99
CA ARG A 45 -0.01 -19.03 15.90
C ARG A 45 0.79 -17.75 16.13
N ILE A 46 2.10 -17.85 16.34
CA ILE A 46 2.99 -16.69 16.47
C ILE A 46 2.95 -15.85 15.18
N LEU A 47 3.06 -16.49 14.02
CA LEU A 47 3.05 -15.80 12.73
C LEU A 47 1.72 -15.07 12.50
N GLN A 48 0.59 -15.74 12.72
CA GLN A 48 -0.73 -15.14 12.59
C GLN A 48 -0.88 -13.91 13.49
N ASN A 49 -0.52 -14.04 14.78
CA ASN A 49 -0.57 -12.91 15.71
C ASN A 49 0.30 -11.73 15.25
N ARG A 50 1.52 -12.01 14.77
CA ARG A 50 2.42 -10.97 14.25
C ARG A 50 1.89 -10.30 13.00
N LEU A 51 1.32 -11.07 12.07
CA LEU A 51 0.70 -10.52 10.87
C LEU A 51 -0.49 -9.63 11.22
N THR A 52 -1.33 -10.06 12.15
CA THR A 52 -2.48 -9.27 12.65
C THR A 52 -2.00 -7.95 13.27
N VAL A 53 -0.96 -7.97 14.10
CA VAL A 53 -0.39 -6.75 14.68
C VAL A 53 0.20 -5.85 13.58
N ALA A 54 1.01 -6.40 12.67
CA ALA A 54 1.63 -5.62 11.59
C ALA A 54 0.60 -4.97 10.67
N ALA A 55 -0.50 -5.66 10.37
CA ALA A 55 -1.60 -5.15 9.56
C ALA A 55 -2.29 -3.89 10.13
N THR A 56 -2.23 -3.69 11.44
CA THR A 56 -2.87 -2.54 12.11
C THR A 56 -2.05 -1.25 12.05
N LEU A 57 -0.75 -1.31 11.73
CA LEU A 57 0.14 -0.15 11.68
C LEU A 57 0.08 0.77 12.91
N LEU A 58 -0.09 0.23 14.13
CA LEU A 58 -0.41 0.99 15.34
C LEU A 58 0.39 2.30 15.53
N ASP A 59 1.71 2.25 15.33
CA ASP A 59 2.61 3.40 15.52
C ASP A 59 3.24 3.87 14.19
N HIS A 60 2.78 3.36 13.05
CA HIS A 60 3.41 3.57 11.77
C HIS A 60 2.45 4.20 10.77
N ILE A 61 3.02 5.00 9.88
CA ILE A 61 2.32 5.67 8.80
C ILE A 61 2.90 5.13 7.51
N LEU A 62 2.02 4.65 6.63
CA LEU A 62 2.41 4.22 5.30
C LEU A 62 2.24 5.40 4.33
N MET A 63 3.31 5.74 3.60
CA MET A 63 3.38 6.89 2.70
C MET A 63 3.73 6.44 1.29
N LEU A 64 2.85 6.74 0.33
CA LEU A 64 2.99 6.44 -1.09
C LEU A 64 3.36 7.70 -1.87
N GLU A 65 4.36 7.59 -2.73
CA GLU A 65 4.59 8.49 -3.85
C GLU A 65 4.35 7.71 -5.15
N LEU A 66 3.49 8.23 -6.02
CA LEU A 66 3.19 7.63 -7.31
C LEU A 66 3.17 8.73 -8.38
N TYR A 67 4.09 8.68 -9.34
CA TYR A 67 4.25 9.75 -10.32
C TYR A 67 4.92 9.27 -11.61
N PRO A 68 4.65 9.91 -12.78
CA PRO A 68 5.45 9.67 -13.97
C PRO A 68 6.87 10.22 -13.76
N PRO A 69 7.91 9.63 -14.38
CA PRO A 69 9.30 10.07 -14.20
C PRO A 69 9.54 11.58 -14.32
N SER A 70 8.79 12.26 -15.19
CA SER A 70 8.86 13.71 -15.40
C SER A 70 8.41 14.54 -14.19
N ALA A 71 7.60 13.99 -13.28
CA ALA A 71 7.01 14.70 -12.15
C ALA A 71 7.72 14.44 -10.81
N ARG A 72 8.92 13.83 -10.83
CA ARG A 72 9.67 13.46 -9.62
C ARG A 72 9.86 14.59 -8.60
N LEU A 73 10.05 15.82 -9.07
CA LEU A 73 10.29 16.99 -8.21
C LEU A 73 9.01 17.65 -7.69
N THR A 74 7.87 17.33 -8.27
CA THR A 74 6.56 17.95 -7.96
C THR A 74 5.57 16.96 -7.38
N ALA A 75 5.94 15.67 -7.28
CA ALA A 75 5.08 14.61 -6.79
C ALA A 75 4.69 14.85 -5.32
N GLY A 76 3.39 14.77 -5.06
CA GLY A 76 2.85 14.83 -3.72
C GLY A 76 2.98 13.48 -3.00
N LYS A 77 3.11 13.54 -1.67
CA LYS A 77 3.05 12.37 -0.80
C LYS A 77 1.61 12.05 -0.44
N LEU A 78 1.23 10.80 -0.59
CA LEU A 78 -0.07 10.26 -0.21
C LEU A 78 0.07 9.45 1.06
N PHE A 79 -0.86 9.64 1.99
CA PHE A 79 -0.90 8.94 3.26
C PHE A 79 -1.92 7.82 3.16
N CYS A 80 -1.55 6.62 3.57
CA CYS A 80 -2.39 5.45 3.38
C CYS A 80 -3.09 5.06 4.69
N THR A 81 -4.43 5.07 4.68
CA THR A 81 -5.25 4.65 5.83
C THR A 81 -5.61 3.17 5.71
N SER A 82 -5.45 2.38 6.77
CA SER A 82 -5.78 0.94 6.72
C SER A 82 -7.26 0.70 6.42
N LEU A 83 -7.52 -0.21 5.48
CA LEU A 83 -8.85 -0.75 5.14
C LEU A 83 -9.08 -2.13 5.76
N GLY A 84 -8.08 -2.66 6.47
CA GLY A 84 -8.09 -3.99 7.06
C GLY A 84 -7.33 -5.03 6.23
N THR A 85 -7.31 -6.24 6.77
CA THR A 85 -6.64 -7.41 6.19
C THR A 85 -7.61 -8.57 6.22
N SER A 86 -7.91 -9.15 5.06
CA SER A 86 -8.76 -10.33 4.95
C SER A 86 -7.94 -11.60 5.18
N LEU A 87 -8.58 -12.71 5.56
CA LEU A 87 -7.97 -14.06 5.66
C LEU A 87 -6.99 -14.28 6.84
N LEU A 88 -7.10 -13.50 7.91
CA LEU A 88 -6.36 -13.70 9.16
C LEU A 88 -7.21 -14.28 10.31
N ASP A 89 -8.50 -14.45 10.07
CA ASP A 89 -9.48 -15.00 11.00
C ASP A 89 -9.38 -16.53 11.13
N GLU A 90 -9.69 -17.04 12.33
CA GLU A 90 -9.60 -18.48 12.66
C GLU A 90 -10.48 -19.35 11.76
N GLU A 91 -11.63 -18.83 11.31
CA GLU A 91 -12.54 -19.55 10.42
C GLU A 91 -11.91 -19.76 9.04
N SER A 92 -11.32 -18.71 8.47
CA SER A 92 -10.59 -18.79 7.21
C SER A 92 -9.40 -19.77 7.31
N LEU A 93 -8.62 -19.72 8.40
CA LEU A 93 -7.50 -20.65 8.61
C LEU A 93 -7.94 -22.10 8.87
N GLY A 94 -9.12 -22.29 9.46
CA GLY A 94 -9.70 -23.61 9.73
C GLY A 94 -9.91 -24.42 8.44
N SER A 95 -10.23 -23.74 7.33
CA SER A 95 -10.39 -24.38 6.01
C SER A 95 -9.08 -24.85 5.37
N ILE A 96 -7.94 -24.34 5.85
CA ILE A 96 -6.62 -24.56 5.24
C ILE A 96 -5.93 -25.74 5.93
N PRO A 97 -5.42 -26.72 5.16
CA PRO A 97 -4.63 -27.82 5.70
C PRO A 97 -3.45 -27.30 6.53
N ASP A 98 -3.19 -27.90 7.70
CA ASP A 98 -2.17 -27.41 8.64
C ASP A 98 -0.82 -27.16 7.96
N VAL A 99 -0.34 -28.12 7.16
CA VAL A 99 0.93 -28.06 6.42
C VAL A 99 1.03 -26.85 5.46
N ALA A 100 -0.10 -26.35 4.96
CA ALA A 100 -0.14 -25.22 4.03
C ALA A 100 -0.30 -23.85 4.72
N ARG A 101 -0.59 -23.81 6.03
CA ARG A 101 -0.93 -22.57 6.74
C ARG A 101 0.17 -21.53 6.73
N ILE A 102 1.42 -21.94 6.97
CA ILE A 102 2.57 -21.02 6.91
C ILE A 102 2.72 -20.43 5.50
N GLY A 103 2.59 -21.27 4.47
CA GLY A 103 2.67 -20.83 3.08
C GLY A 103 1.54 -19.86 2.72
N HIS A 104 0.33 -20.13 3.19
CA HIS A 104 -0.83 -19.26 2.99
C HIS A 104 -0.64 -17.90 3.67
N LEU A 105 -0.34 -17.89 4.98
CA LEU A 105 -0.06 -16.68 5.75
C LEU A 105 1.10 -15.87 5.14
N GLY A 106 2.09 -16.56 4.57
CA GLY A 106 3.25 -15.94 3.93
C GLY A 106 2.97 -15.33 2.56
N LYS A 107 2.06 -15.86 1.74
CA LYS A 107 1.93 -15.48 0.31
C LYS A 107 0.55 -14.99 -0.11
N ALA A 108 -0.51 -15.46 0.54
CA ALA A 108 -1.89 -15.24 0.09
C ALA A 108 -2.60 -14.12 0.85
N VAL A 109 -2.05 -13.68 1.98
CA VAL A 109 -2.65 -12.64 2.82
C VAL A 109 -2.13 -11.26 2.41
N TYR A 110 -3.07 -10.35 2.15
CA TYR A 110 -2.80 -8.98 1.77
C TYR A 110 -3.55 -7.98 2.67
N SER A 111 -2.82 -6.98 3.13
CA SER A 111 -3.34 -5.80 3.81
C SER A 111 -3.64 -4.71 2.80
N LYS A 112 -4.78 -4.02 2.97
CA LYS A 112 -5.26 -3.01 2.04
C LYS A 112 -5.24 -1.64 2.69
N PHE A 113 -4.84 -0.62 1.96
CA PHE A 113 -4.74 0.75 2.45
C PHE A 113 -5.30 1.71 1.42
N ARG A 114 -5.99 2.78 1.85
CA ARG A 114 -6.51 3.82 0.97
C ARG A 114 -5.57 5.02 0.93
N PRO A 115 -4.98 5.37 -0.23
CA PRO A 115 -4.22 6.60 -0.40
C PRO A 115 -5.11 7.84 -0.26
N GLN A 116 -4.65 8.81 0.50
CA GLN A 116 -5.32 10.09 0.68
C GLN A 116 -4.28 11.21 0.73
N HIS A 117 -4.63 12.38 0.20
CA HIS A 117 -3.87 13.58 0.54
C HIS A 117 -4.07 13.84 2.03
N GLN A 118 -2.98 13.96 2.79
CA GLN A 118 -3.12 14.41 4.16
C GLN A 118 -3.56 15.87 4.11
N GLU A 119 -4.83 16.10 4.47
CA GLU A 119 -5.21 17.39 5.02
C GLU A 119 -4.40 17.56 6.29
N VAL A 120 -3.22 18.17 6.18
CA VAL A 120 -2.68 18.92 7.31
C VAL A 120 -3.80 19.89 7.61
N ARG A 121 -4.54 19.66 8.70
CA ARG A 121 -5.37 20.68 9.32
C ARG A 121 -4.42 21.79 9.70
N ARG A 122 -4.05 22.61 8.71
CA ARG A 122 -3.48 23.92 8.96
C ARG A 122 -4.59 24.56 9.76
N PRO A 123 -4.40 24.85 11.07
CA PRO A 123 -5.34 25.74 11.72
C PRO A 123 -5.41 26.94 10.78
N SER A 124 -6.60 27.24 10.27
CA SER A 124 -6.80 28.38 9.38
C SER A 124 -6.19 29.56 10.13
N ILE A 125 -4.98 29.96 9.72
CA ILE A 125 -4.35 31.15 10.27
C ILE A 125 -5.20 32.23 9.65
N LYS A 126 -6.26 32.62 10.37
CA LYS A 126 -7.01 33.82 10.08
C LYS A 126 -5.97 34.93 10.08
N HIS A 127 -5.56 35.36 8.89
CA HIS A 127 -4.65 36.49 8.76
C HIS A 127 -5.31 37.67 9.52
N PRO A 128 -4.62 38.32 10.47
CA PRO A 128 -5.24 39.36 11.29
C PRO A 128 -5.65 40.61 10.49
N ALA A 129 -5.14 40.78 9.27
CA ALA A 129 -5.44 41.92 8.42
C ALA A 129 -6.44 41.53 7.32
N GLY A 130 -7.52 42.30 7.24
CA GLY A 130 -8.70 42.03 6.41
C GLY A 130 -8.37 41.65 4.97
N ASP A 131 -8.88 40.50 4.59
CA ASP A 131 -8.88 40.02 3.22
C ASP A 131 -9.88 40.87 2.41
N ILE A 132 -9.40 41.58 1.39
CA ILE A 132 -10.21 42.50 0.60
C ILE A 132 -10.92 41.68 -0.48
N PRO A 133 -12.27 41.71 -0.57
CA PRO A 133 -13.00 41.05 -1.64
C PRO A 133 -12.45 41.48 -3.02
N GLY A 134 -11.93 40.52 -3.78
CA GLY A 134 -11.31 40.76 -5.11
C GLY A 134 -9.78 40.69 -5.16
N SER A 135 -9.08 40.50 -4.02
CA SER A 135 -7.64 40.21 -4.01
C SER A 135 -7.33 38.81 -4.55
N ARG A 136 -6.15 38.63 -5.18
CA ARG A 136 -5.64 37.30 -5.60
C ARG A 136 -5.49 36.29 -4.45
N THR A 137 -5.46 36.77 -3.21
CA THR A 137 -5.39 35.95 -1.99
C THR A 137 -6.76 35.64 -1.39
N HIS A 138 -7.82 36.30 -1.87
CA HIS A 138 -9.17 36.14 -1.35
C HIS A 138 -9.75 34.79 -1.80
N PRO A 139 -10.42 34.03 -0.92
CA PRO A 139 -10.93 32.70 -1.24
C PRO A 139 -11.91 32.67 -2.42
N SER A 140 -12.59 33.79 -2.73
CA SER A 140 -13.46 33.92 -3.91
C SER A 140 -12.71 34.14 -5.24
N SER A 141 -11.40 34.37 -5.20
CA SER A 141 -10.54 34.62 -6.36
C SER A 141 -9.65 33.43 -6.69
N ALA A 142 -9.73 32.35 -5.90
CA ALA A 142 -9.14 31.07 -6.25
C ALA A 142 -9.84 30.52 -7.50
N ASP A 143 -9.06 30.31 -8.55
CA ASP A 143 -9.53 29.77 -9.82
C ASP A 143 -10.10 28.35 -9.59
N PRO A 144 -11.41 28.10 -9.79
CA PRO A 144 -12.01 26.79 -9.53
C PRO A 144 -11.49 25.69 -10.47
N SER A 145 -10.66 26.05 -11.46
CA SER A 145 -10.07 25.16 -12.46
C SER A 145 -8.83 24.40 -11.97
N VAL A 146 -8.21 24.79 -10.85
CA VAL A 146 -6.98 24.13 -10.34
C VAL A 146 -7.29 23.01 -9.34
N HIS A 147 -8.49 22.97 -8.79
CA HIS A 147 -8.96 21.91 -7.90
C HIS A 147 -10.43 21.61 -8.18
N ALA A 148 -10.74 21.03 -9.33
CA ALA A 148 -11.97 20.26 -9.49
C ALA A 148 -11.85 19.00 -8.62
N HIS A 149 -11.99 19.15 -7.30
CA HIS A 149 -12.36 18.04 -6.45
C HIS A 149 -13.75 17.62 -6.92
N ASP A 150 -13.83 16.50 -7.64
CA ASP A 150 -15.08 15.77 -7.79
C ASP A 150 -15.57 15.47 -6.38
N ALA A 151 -16.52 16.26 -5.89
CA ALA A 151 -17.07 16.18 -4.53
C ALA A 151 -17.76 14.83 -4.24
N GLU A 152 -17.87 13.95 -5.24
CA GLU A 152 -18.43 12.61 -5.16
C GLU A 152 -17.40 11.52 -4.84
N SER A 153 -16.09 11.76 -5.03
CA SER A 153 -15.06 10.76 -4.71
C SER A 153 -13.85 11.40 -4.03
N ASN A 154 -13.60 11.04 -2.77
CA ASN A 154 -12.39 11.42 -2.02
C ASN A 154 -11.12 10.68 -2.51
N LEU A 155 -11.15 10.10 -3.71
CA LEU A 155 -10.03 9.36 -4.27
C LEU A 155 -8.99 10.30 -4.88
N VAL A 156 -7.74 9.88 -4.82
CA VAL A 156 -6.64 10.60 -5.47
C VAL A 156 -6.70 10.30 -6.95
N SER A 157 -6.90 11.32 -7.78
CA SER A 157 -6.93 11.19 -9.24
C SER A 157 -5.63 11.68 -9.88
N GLN A 158 -5.24 11.00 -10.95
CA GLN A 158 -4.08 11.35 -11.76
C GLN A 158 -4.44 11.26 -13.24
N GLN A 159 -3.93 12.18 -14.04
CA GLN A 159 -4.09 12.11 -15.49
C GLN A 159 -2.99 11.24 -16.08
N VAL A 160 -3.40 10.29 -16.92
CA VAL A 160 -2.52 9.48 -17.76
C VAL A 160 -2.85 9.80 -19.21
N SER A 161 -1.86 10.22 -19.98
CA SER A 161 -1.95 10.44 -21.42
C SER A 161 -0.91 9.61 -22.13
N LEU A 162 -1.30 9.03 -23.27
CA LEU A 162 -0.44 8.26 -24.15
C LEU A 162 -0.56 8.84 -25.55
N ASP A 163 0.56 9.18 -26.18
CA ASP A 163 0.60 9.63 -27.58
C ASP A 163 0.28 8.46 -28.53
N ALA A 164 -0.03 8.74 -29.80
CA ALA A 164 -0.45 7.74 -30.79
C ALA A 164 0.34 6.42 -30.73
N ASP A 165 1.67 6.51 -30.84
CA ASP A 165 2.57 5.35 -30.92
C ASP A 165 2.98 4.78 -29.54
N GLU A 166 2.47 5.33 -28.43
CA GLU A 166 2.81 4.87 -27.09
C GLU A 166 1.91 3.72 -26.62
N LEU A 167 2.51 2.55 -26.39
CA LEU A 167 1.82 1.36 -25.89
C LEU A 167 1.59 1.42 -24.37
N PHE A 168 2.46 2.09 -23.62
CA PHE A 168 2.37 2.21 -22.17
C PHE A 168 3.07 3.46 -21.65
N THR A 169 2.69 3.89 -20.45
CA THR A 169 3.44 4.84 -19.64
C THR A 169 3.97 4.16 -18.38
N GLN A 170 4.98 4.76 -17.76
CA GLN A 170 5.57 4.27 -16.52
C GLN A 170 5.24 5.22 -15.38
N LEU A 171 4.83 4.64 -14.26
CA LEU A 171 4.71 5.32 -12.98
C LEU A 171 5.80 4.79 -12.05
N ILE A 172 6.55 5.69 -11.43
CA ILE A 172 7.44 5.38 -10.32
C ILE A 172 6.58 5.28 -9.07
N ALA A 173 6.73 4.17 -8.34
CA ALA A 173 6.07 3.93 -7.07
C ALA A 173 7.13 3.82 -5.98
N THR A 174 6.98 4.64 -4.94
CA THR A 174 7.82 4.58 -3.74
C THR A 174 6.92 4.51 -2.53
N LEU A 175 7.15 3.53 -1.67
CA LEU A 175 6.34 3.29 -0.49
C LEU A 175 7.23 3.23 0.73
N MET A 176 6.98 4.13 1.69
CA MET A 176 7.76 4.27 2.91
C MET A 176 6.89 3.95 4.13
N LEU A 177 7.46 3.20 5.07
CA LEU A 177 6.92 2.96 6.40
C LEU A 177 7.59 3.91 7.38
N VAL A 178 6.84 4.87 7.90
CA VAL A 178 7.36 5.96 8.72
C VAL A 178 6.82 5.85 10.13
N LYS A 179 7.70 5.86 11.12
CA LYS A 179 7.31 6.03 12.52
C LYS A 179 7.49 7.49 12.91
N PRO A 180 6.43 8.24 13.24
CA PRO A 180 6.57 9.62 13.68
C PRO A 180 7.30 9.67 15.04
N GLY A 181 8.06 10.73 15.25
CA GLY A 181 8.74 11.02 16.50
C GLY A 181 7.81 11.69 17.52
N PRO A 182 8.28 11.88 18.77
CA PRO A 182 7.49 12.46 19.85
C PRO A 182 7.20 13.95 19.67
N ARG A 183 7.91 14.63 18.76
CA ARG A 183 7.67 16.03 18.40
C ARG A 183 6.92 16.11 17.07
N PRO A 184 6.04 17.12 16.89
CA PRO A 184 5.45 17.38 15.59
C PRO A 184 6.56 17.49 14.53
N ASP A 185 6.30 16.92 13.36
CA ASP A 185 7.17 16.92 12.19
C ASP A 185 8.53 16.20 12.35
N THR A 186 8.74 15.47 13.46
CA THR A 186 9.90 14.58 13.60
C THR A 186 9.57 13.18 13.14
N ILE A 187 10.55 12.49 12.56
CA ILE A 187 10.47 11.09 12.16
C ILE A 187 11.47 10.31 13.02
N LEU A 188 11.00 9.24 13.64
CA LEU A 188 11.82 8.34 14.44
C LEU A 188 12.53 7.31 13.56
N THR A 189 11.79 6.69 12.63
CA THR A 189 12.34 5.73 11.65
C THR A 189 11.61 5.87 10.33
N ALA A 190 12.30 5.62 9.22
CA ALA A 190 11.72 5.59 7.88
C ALA A 190 12.34 4.44 7.10
N VAL A 191 11.56 3.37 6.93
CA VAL A 191 11.97 2.15 6.23
C VAL A 191 11.29 2.12 4.87
N GLU A 192 12.06 1.86 3.81
CA GLU A 192 11.50 1.67 2.47
C GLU A 192 10.81 0.31 2.39
N VAL A 193 9.52 0.32 2.07
CA VAL A 193 8.74 -0.90 1.83
C VAL A 193 8.93 -1.37 0.40
N CYS A 194 8.96 -0.44 -0.55
CA CYS A 194 9.13 -0.75 -1.97
C CYS A 194 9.55 0.50 -2.75
N GLU A 195 10.50 0.34 -3.66
CA GLU A 195 10.78 1.26 -4.76
C GLU A 195 10.70 0.50 -6.08
N GLY A 196 10.00 1.06 -7.07
CA GLY A 196 9.88 0.41 -8.36
C GLY A 196 9.04 1.14 -9.38
N THR A 197 8.67 0.41 -10.42
CA THR A 197 7.84 0.95 -11.50
C THR A 197 6.58 0.12 -11.72
N ILE A 198 5.52 0.82 -12.10
CA ILE A 198 4.26 0.26 -12.60
C ILE A 198 4.15 0.65 -14.08
N ARG A 199 3.92 -0.33 -14.95
CA ARG A 199 3.63 -0.08 -16.37
C ARG A 199 2.12 -0.05 -16.58
N VAL A 200 1.62 1.07 -17.07
CA VAL A 200 0.20 1.26 -17.38
C VAL A 200 0.04 1.18 -18.89
N TRP A 201 -0.54 0.09 -19.37
CA TRP A 201 -0.70 -0.20 -20.79
C TRP A 201 -1.97 0.41 -21.36
N ARG A 202 -1.91 0.83 -22.63
CA ARG A 202 -3.04 1.37 -23.39
C ARG A 202 -4.24 0.42 -23.40
N ASP A 203 -4.00 -0.85 -23.74
CA ASP A 203 -5.05 -1.86 -23.85
C ASP A 203 -5.65 -2.23 -22.48
N TRP A 204 -4.86 -2.12 -21.41
CA TRP A 204 -5.36 -2.29 -20.05
C TRP A 204 -6.26 -1.11 -19.66
N LEU A 205 -5.89 0.14 -19.99
CA LEU A 205 -6.71 1.33 -19.70
C LEU A 205 -8.08 1.24 -20.40
N SER A 206 -8.14 0.84 -21.67
CA SER A 206 -9.40 0.68 -22.39
C SER A 206 -10.27 -0.41 -21.77
N LYS A 207 -9.71 -1.60 -21.50
CA LYS A 207 -10.43 -2.71 -20.86
C LYS A 207 -10.98 -2.34 -19.48
N GLN A 208 -10.19 -1.64 -18.67
CA GLN A 208 -10.64 -1.22 -17.33
C GLN A 208 -11.76 -0.17 -17.39
N ASN A 209 -11.68 0.77 -18.34
CA ASN A 209 -12.73 1.76 -18.55
C ASN A 209 -14.05 1.09 -18.96
N GLU A 210 -14.01 0.10 -19.85
CA GLU A 210 -15.18 -0.70 -20.25
C GLU A 210 -15.73 -1.53 -19.09
N ALA A 211 -14.87 -2.23 -18.34
CA ALA A 211 -15.28 -3.08 -17.22
C ALA A 211 -15.97 -2.29 -16.09
N ASN A 212 -15.59 -1.03 -15.88
CA ASN A 212 -16.20 -0.13 -14.89
C ASN A 212 -17.66 0.23 -15.24
N VAL A 213 -18.07 0.09 -16.52
CA VAL A 213 -19.45 0.30 -16.97
C VAL A 213 -20.34 -0.91 -16.65
N ASP A 214 -19.77 -2.12 -16.62
CA ASP A 214 -20.53 -3.38 -16.58
C ASP A 214 -20.50 -4.13 -15.23
N SER A 215 -19.68 -3.74 -14.24
CA SER A 215 -19.43 -4.59 -13.06
C SER A 215 -19.81 -3.99 -11.69
N THR A 216 -20.90 -4.53 -11.13
CA THR A 216 -21.30 -4.49 -9.70
C THR A 216 -20.75 -5.72 -8.93
N SER A 217 -19.56 -6.23 -9.28
CA SER A 217 -19.03 -7.47 -8.69
C SER A 217 -17.79 -7.23 -7.84
N PRO A 218 -17.86 -7.34 -6.49
CA PRO A 218 -16.71 -7.22 -5.63
C PRO A 218 -15.95 -8.56 -5.57
N CYS A 219 -15.05 -8.81 -6.53
CA CYS A 219 -14.06 -9.88 -6.38
C CYS A 219 -12.79 -9.29 -5.77
N SER A 220 -12.54 -9.60 -4.50
CA SER A 220 -11.50 -8.99 -3.66
C SER A 220 -10.25 -9.88 -3.53
N SER A 221 -9.83 -10.56 -4.60
CA SER A 221 -8.66 -11.42 -4.63
C SER A 221 -7.42 -10.72 -5.23
N ALA A 222 -6.22 -11.28 -5.00
CA ALA A 222 -4.97 -10.79 -5.60
C ALA A 222 -4.96 -10.85 -7.13
N ASP A 223 -5.87 -11.62 -7.74
CA ASP A 223 -6.02 -11.77 -9.18
C ASP A 223 -6.95 -10.71 -9.80
N ASP A 224 -7.31 -9.68 -9.04
CA ASP A 224 -8.11 -8.56 -9.53
C ASP A 224 -7.37 -7.84 -10.67
N PRO A 225 -7.91 -7.82 -11.91
CA PRO A 225 -7.24 -7.24 -13.07
C PRO A 225 -7.08 -5.72 -12.96
N SER A 226 -7.77 -5.06 -12.02
CA SER A 226 -7.62 -3.63 -11.74
C SER A 226 -6.41 -3.29 -10.88
N ILE A 227 -5.71 -4.31 -10.33
CA ILE A 227 -4.47 -4.15 -9.57
C ILE A 227 -3.28 -4.23 -10.52
N LEU A 228 -2.45 -3.18 -10.51
CA LEU A 228 -1.14 -3.23 -11.13
C LEU A 228 -0.05 -3.37 -10.06
N TRP A 229 0.84 -4.35 -10.26
CA TRP A 229 1.88 -4.70 -9.30
C TRP A 229 3.16 -3.91 -9.54
N VAL A 230 3.74 -3.37 -8.47
CA VAL A 230 5.06 -2.74 -8.49
C VAL A 230 6.10 -3.85 -8.66
N ASN A 231 6.97 -3.73 -9.66
CA ASN A 231 7.97 -4.75 -9.99
C ASN A 231 7.34 -6.16 -10.10
N THR A 232 6.81 -6.48 -11.28
CA THR A 232 5.91 -7.62 -11.60
C THR A 232 6.28 -9.04 -11.13
N ALA A 233 7.43 -9.26 -10.48
CA ALA A 233 7.94 -10.58 -10.14
C ALA A 233 7.37 -11.18 -8.83
N ASP A 234 7.24 -10.37 -7.77
CA ASP A 234 6.93 -10.91 -6.43
C ASP A 234 5.50 -10.60 -5.97
N HIS A 235 4.74 -9.75 -6.66
CA HIS A 235 3.39 -9.34 -6.22
C HIS A 235 3.35 -8.94 -4.74
N ALA A 236 4.40 -8.28 -4.23
CA ALA A 236 4.46 -7.87 -2.82
C ALA A 236 3.66 -6.58 -2.59
N VAL A 237 3.69 -5.67 -3.57
CA VAL A 237 3.05 -4.36 -3.52
C VAL A 237 2.29 -4.11 -4.83
N GLY A 238 1.02 -3.78 -4.74
CA GLY A 238 0.17 -3.43 -5.87
C GLY A 238 -0.68 -2.20 -5.60
N VAL A 239 -1.15 -1.56 -6.66
CA VAL A 239 -2.07 -0.42 -6.57
C VAL A 239 -3.29 -0.76 -7.41
N LYS A 240 -4.46 -0.66 -6.78
CA LYS A 240 -5.76 -0.80 -7.42
C LYS A 240 -6.19 0.55 -7.99
N PHE A 241 -6.54 0.53 -9.26
CA PHE A 241 -6.88 1.72 -10.02
C PHE A 241 -8.31 1.63 -10.55
N ARG A 242 -9.02 2.76 -10.52
CA ARG A 242 -10.27 2.96 -11.25
C ARG A 242 -10.00 3.88 -12.43
N VAL A 243 -10.38 3.44 -13.63
CA VAL A 243 -10.10 4.17 -14.87
C VAL A 243 -11.37 4.83 -15.39
N LYS A 244 -11.26 6.11 -15.80
CA LYS A 244 -12.31 6.89 -16.44
C LYS A 244 -11.73 7.57 -17.69
N GLU A 245 -12.29 7.28 -18.85
CA GLU A 245 -11.85 7.90 -20.10
C GLU A 245 -12.20 9.40 -20.14
N ARG A 246 -11.23 10.22 -20.58
CA ARG A 246 -11.43 11.64 -20.78
C ARG A 246 -11.68 11.94 -22.25
N LYS A 247 -12.96 12.08 -22.61
CA LYS A 247 -13.34 12.52 -23.97
C LYS A 247 -12.88 13.95 -24.22
N TRP A 248 -11.97 14.15 -25.17
CA TRP A 248 -11.56 15.48 -25.63
C TRP A 248 -12.75 16.17 -26.29
N LYS A 249 -13.28 17.21 -25.63
CA LYS A 249 -14.49 17.89 -26.09
C LYS A 249 -14.27 18.83 -27.29
N ARG A 250 -13.03 19.11 -27.76
CA ARG A 250 -12.82 20.21 -28.72
C ARG A 250 -11.85 20.09 -29.90
N ASP A 251 -10.94 19.12 -30.02
CA ASP A 251 -9.94 19.16 -31.10
C ASP A 251 -9.65 17.79 -31.76
N ILE A 252 -10.68 17.01 -32.07
CA ILE A 252 -10.51 15.81 -32.90
C ILE A 252 -10.66 16.27 -34.36
N PRO A 253 -9.59 16.28 -35.19
CA PRO A 253 -9.75 16.53 -36.61
C PRO A 253 -10.73 15.50 -37.18
N VAL A 254 -11.72 15.98 -37.95
CA VAL A 254 -12.87 15.20 -38.45
C VAL A 254 -12.45 14.03 -39.38
N LEU A 255 -11.18 13.96 -39.77
CA LEU A 255 -10.61 12.96 -40.67
C LEU A 255 -9.44 12.26 -39.99
N ILE A 256 -9.75 11.23 -39.20
CA ILE A 256 -8.75 10.26 -38.73
C ILE A 256 -9.03 8.97 -39.51
N SER A 257 -7.99 8.42 -40.15
CA SER A 257 -8.10 7.12 -40.80
C SER A 257 -8.39 6.05 -39.74
N ALA A 258 -9.23 5.05 -40.05
CA ALA A 258 -9.55 3.99 -39.09
C ALA A 258 -8.31 3.20 -38.62
N ASP A 259 -7.21 3.27 -39.37
CA ASP A 259 -5.94 2.60 -39.08
C ASP A 259 -4.92 3.47 -38.32
N GLU A 260 -5.24 4.73 -38.01
CA GLU A 260 -4.31 5.65 -37.35
C GLU A 260 -4.54 5.63 -35.83
N GLU A 261 -3.52 5.24 -35.06
CA GLU A 261 -3.58 5.25 -33.60
C GLU A 261 -3.67 6.69 -33.08
N VAL A 262 -4.64 6.96 -32.21
CA VAL A 262 -4.88 8.31 -31.67
C VAL A 262 -4.34 8.41 -30.25
N ALA A 263 -3.86 9.60 -29.89
CA ALA A 263 -3.52 9.90 -28.52
C ALA A 263 -4.75 9.73 -27.61
N VAL A 264 -4.56 9.05 -26.47
CA VAL A 264 -5.63 8.78 -25.51
C VAL A 264 -5.29 9.41 -24.16
N SER A 265 -6.33 9.86 -23.45
CA SER A 265 -6.16 10.37 -22.09
C SER A 265 -7.23 9.80 -21.17
N TYR A 266 -6.77 9.29 -20.03
CA TYR A 266 -7.58 8.71 -18.98
C TYR A 266 -7.32 9.45 -17.67
N THR A 267 -8.37 9.60 -16.87
CA THR A 267 -8.25 9.91 -15.45
C THR A 267 -8.22 8.59 -14.71
N VAL A 268 -7.14 8.38 -13.95
CA VAL A 268 -6.94 7.18 -13.14
C VAL A 268 -7.06 7.56 -11.67
N GLU A 269 -7.98 6.93 -10.95
CA GLU A 269 -8.21 7.11 -9.53
C GLU A 269 -7.55 5.98 -8.74
N LEU A 270 -6.79 6.33 -7.71
CA LEU A 270 -6.14 5.37 -6.81
C LEU A 270 -7.14 4.94 -5.74
N GLU A 271 -7.59 3.69 -5.80
CA GLU A 271 -8.56 3.17 -4.82
C GLU A 271 -7.88 2.62 -3.58
N GLU A 272 -6.90 1.74 -3.78
CA GLU A 272 -6.27 0.94 -2.74
C GLU A 272 -4.81 0.65 -3.08
N VAL A 273 -3.96 0.62 -2.06
CA VAL A 273 -2.63 0.01 -2.09
C VAL A 273 -2.77 -1.34 -1.40
N VAL A 274 -2.34 -2.38 -2.08
CA VAL A 274 -2.40 -3.76 -1.62
C VAL A 274 -0.98 -4.21 -1.30
N LEU A 275 -0.77 -4.64 -0.06
CA LEU A 275 0.53 -5.07 0.45
C LEU A 275 0.45 -6.48 0.98
N ARG A 276 1.38 -7.34 0.58
CA ARG A 276 1.53 -8.65 1.20
C ARG A 276 1.83 -8.47 2.68
N THR A 277 0.99 -9.02 3.55
CA THR A 277 1.06 -8.76 4.99
C THR A 277 2.37 -9.29 5.60
N SER A 278 2.92 -10.38 5.06
CA SER A 278 4.23 -10.89 5.48
C SER A 278 5.39 -9.94 5.13
N HIS A 279 5.33 -9.30 3.94
CA HIS A 279 6.29 -8.27 3.55
C HIS A 279 6.20 -7.07 4.51
N LEU A 280 4.99 -6.61 4.79
CA LEU A 280 4.74 -5.54 5.74
C LEU A 280 5.28 -5.87 7.15
N LEU A 281 5.06 -7.09 7.63
CA LEU A 281 5.59 -7.56 8.92
C LEU A 281 7.12 -7.45 8.97
N PHE A 282 7.83 -7.85 7.92
CA PHE A 282 9.29 -7.73 7.89
C PHE A 282 9.75 -6.27 7.94
N MET A 283 9.05 -5.35 7.27
CA MET A 283 9.36 -3.91 7.31
C MET A 283 9.08 -3.29 8.68
N VAL A 284 8.03 -3.74 9.38
CA VAL A 284 7.76 -3.34 10.76
C VAL A 284 8.85 -3.86 11.71
N GLU A 285 9.26 -5.13 11.58
CA GLU A 285 10.38 -5.68 12.37
C GLU A 285 11.70 -4.93 12.10
N GLU A 286 11.95 -4.52 10.86
CA GLU A 286 13.12 -3.73 10.49
C GLU A 286 13.07 -2.32 11.08
N SER A 287 11.92 -1.63 11.02
CA SER A 287 11.73 -0.33 11.65
C SER A 287 11.94 -0.40 13.18
N LEU A 288 11.45 -1.46 13.83
CA LEU A 288 11.70 -1.67 15.26
C LEU A 288 13.20 -1.87 15.53
N ARG A 289 13.93 -2.58 14.66
CA ARG A 289 15.38 -2.75 14.81
C ARG A 289 16.13 -1.43 14.67
N GLU A 290 15.81 -0.61 13.67
CA GLU A 290 16.42 0.72 13.48
C GLU A 290 16.15 1.65 14.68
N GLN A 291 14.99 1.51 15.34
CA GLN A 291 14.66 2.29 16.53
C GLN A 291 15.58 1.96 17.73
N TYR A 292 15.92 0.68 17.92
CA TYR A 292 16.75 0.23 19.05
C TYR A 292 18.25 0.24 18.75
N GLU A 293 18.65 0.25 17.47
CA GLU A 293 20.03 0.39 17.01
C GLU A 293 20.23 1.65 16.13
N PRO A 294 20.15 2.87 16.70
CA PRO A 294 20.07 4.12 15.94
C PRO A 294 21.37 4.52 15.21
N LEU A 295 22.45 3.74 15.30
CA LEU A 295 23.78 4.11 14.81
C LEU A 295 24.01 3.84 13.31
N SER A 296 23.05 3.24 12.60
CA SER A 296 23.26 2.77 11.23
C SER A 296 22.68 3.70 10.14
N ARG A 297 21.62 4.49 10.41
CA ARG A 297 21.02 5.41 9.41
C ARG A 297 20.31 6.60 10.05
N GLN A 298 21.05 7.62 10.49
CA GLN A 298 20.45 8.95 10.72
C GLN A 298 20.24 9.65 9.37
N LEU A 299 19.06 9.49 8.77
CA LEU A 299 18.63 10.31 7.64
C LEU A 299 18.05 11.62 8.17
N TYR A 300 18.85 12.68 8.15
CA TYR A 300 18.33 14.04 8.23
C TYR A 300 17.56 14.32 6.94
N LEU A 301 16.25 14.55 7.04
CA LEU A 301 15.51 15.19 5.96
C LEU A 301 16.13 16.57 5.76
N ARG A 302 16.74 16.79 4.58
CA ARG A 302 17.11 18.13 4.13
C ARG A 302 15.83 18.97 4.12
N PRO A 303 15.79 20.14 4.77
CA PRO A 303 14.70 21.08 4.55
C PRO A 303 14.69 21.48 3.07
N VAL A 304 13.49 21.50 2.50
CA VAL A 304 13.20 22.06 1.16
C VAL A 304 13.53 23.55 1.16
#